data_AF-A0A3L6R1P7-F1
#
_entry.id   AF-A0A3L6R1P7-F1
#
_cell.length_a   1.000
_cell.length_b   1.000
_cell.length_c   1.000
_cell.angle_alpha   90.00
_cell.angle_beta   90.00
_cell.angle_gamma   90.00
#
_symmetry.space_group_name_H-M   'P 1'
#
loop_
_entity.id
_entity.type
_entity.pdbx_description
1 polymer ?
#
loop_
_entity_poly.entity_id
_entity_poly.type
_entity_poly.pdbx_seq_one_letter_code
_entity_poly.pdbx_strand_id
1 'polypeptide(L)'
;MDGALALEVVSKDTYLPAFQEYYAVVPACLMDEHYIPTLLSLTEWTRNANRTLTFADWRMGGVHPRTYGRDDVKEELIREIRGGAGKNCTYNDGANGICYLFARKFAPDALEPLLSLAPKVMGFG
;
A
#
# COMPACT_ATOMS: atom_id res chain seq x y z
N MET A 1 -6.98 1.38 8.17
CA MET A 1 -7.16 1.09 9.60
C MET A 1 -8.08 2.15 10.15
N ASP A 2 -9.19 1.74 10.76
CA ASP A 2 -10.07 2.67 11.47
C ASP A 2 -9.57 2.89 12.91
N GLY A 3 -10.18 3.85 13.63
CA GLY A 3 -9.74 4.23 14.96
C GLY A 3 -9.90 3.13 16.02
N ALA A 4 -10.96 2.30 15.93
CA ALA A 4 -11.18 1.22 16.89
C ALA A 4 -10.11 0.14 16.74
N LEU A 5 -9.82 -0.26 15.51
CA LEU A 5 -8.74 -1.20 15.22
C LEU A 5 -7.37 -0.65 15.63
N ALA A 6 -7.12 0.66 15.40
CA ALA A 6 -5.87 1.28 15.82
C ALA A 6 -5.67 1.20 17.34
N LEU A 7 -6.73 1.42 18.13
CA LEU A 7 -6.69 1.26 19.58
C LEU A 7 -6.33 -0.18 19.97
N GLU A 8 -6.93 -1.17 19.33
CA GLU A 8 -6.60 -2.57 19.59
C GLU A 8 -5.14 -2.91 19.24
N VAL A 9 -4.60 -2.36 18.16
CA VAL A 9 -3.19 -2.57 17.77
C VAL A 9 -2.24 -2.02 18.84
N VAL A 10 -2.54 -0.85 19.41
CA VAL A 10 -1.66 -0.21 20.41
C VAL A 10 -1.90 -0.69 21.84
N SER A 11 -3.09 -1.20 22.16
CA SER A 11 -3.48 -1.59 23.51
C SER A 11 -3.33 -3.08 23.80
N LYS A 12 -2.82 -3.89 22.86
CA LYS A 12 -2.67 -5.33 23.06
C LYS A 12 -1.30 -5.69 23.60
N ASP A 13 -1.25 -5.67 24.92
CA ASP A 13 -0.07 -5.92 25.76
C ASP A 13 0.45 -7.36 25.66
N THR A 14 -0.33 -8.29 25.12
CA THR A 14 0.06 -9.71 24.99
C THR A 14 0.68 -10.03 23.63
N TYR A 15 0.09 -9.53 22.54
CA TYR A 15 0.54 -9.88 21.20
C TYR A 15 1.81 -9.14 20.80
N LEU A 16 1.93 -7.84 21.14
CA LEU A 16 3.09 -7.05 20.75
C LEU A 16 4.39 -7.58 21.39
N PRO A 17 4.47 -7.87 22.71
CA PRO A 17 5.68 -8.43 23.31
C PRO A 17 6.03 -9.81 22.78
N ALA A 18 5.04 -10.70 22.59
CA ALA A 18 5.29 -12.01 22.01
C ALA A 18 5.86 -11.92 20.59
N PHE A 19 5.36 -10.97 19.78
CA PHE A 19 5.90 -10.72 18.44
C PHE A 19 7.32 -10.14 18.51
N GLN A 20 7.58 -9.20 19.43
CA GLN A 20 8.92 -8.65 19.64
C GLN A 20 9.95 -9.71 20.08
N GLU A 21 9.57 -10.61 20.99
CA GLU A 21 10.43 -11.70 21.45
C GLU A 21 10.75 -12.68 20.31
N TYR A 22 9.75 -13.07 19.53
CA TYR A 22 9.96 -13.93 18.36
C TYR A 22 10.88 -13.25 17.33
N TYR A 23 10.63 -11.99 17.00
CA TYR A 23 11.42 -11.27 15.98
C TYR A 23 12.84 -10.91 16.44
N ALA A 24 13.10 -10.86 17.75
CA ALA A 24 14.45 -10.67 18.28
C ALA A 24 15.42 -11.79 17.85
N VAL A 25 14.90 -12.98 17.53
CA VAL A 25 15.71 -14.15 17.14
C VAL A 25 15.55 -14.56 15.68
N VAL A 26 14.61 -13.95 14.92
CA VAL A 26 14.41 -14.26 13.50
C VAL A 26 15.18 -13.26 12.62
N PRO A 27 16.19 -13.73 11.85
CA PRO A 27 16.94 -12.85 10.96
C PRO A 27 16.08 -12.35 9.79
N ALA A 28 16.31 -11.11 9.37
CA ALA A 28 15.72 -10.48 8.18
C ALA A 28 14.19 -10.32 8.18
N CYS A 29 13.59 -10.19 9.37
CA CYS A 29 12.14 -10.12 9.53
C CYS A 29 11.69 -8.68 9.87
N LEU A 30 10.81 -8.09 9.06
CA LEU A 30 10.34 -6.70 9.20
C LEU A 30 9.05 -6.66 10.03
N MET A 31 9.19 -6.27 11.29
CA MET A 31 8.07 -6.21 12.27
C MET A 31 6.87 -5.41 11.76
N ASP A 32 7.12 -4.27 11.14
CA ASP A 32 6.11 -3.36 10.60
C ASP A 32 5.36 -3.95 9.40
N GLU A 33 5.97 -4.87 8.64
CA GLU A 33 5.31 -5.56 7.54
C GLU A 33 4.46 -6.76 8.00
N HIS A 34 4.76 -7.35 9.16
CA HIS A 34 4.15 -8.62 9.58
C HIS A 34 3.23 -8.54 10.81
N TYR A 35 3.46 -7.60 11.73
CA TYR A 35 2.70 -7.55 12.99
C TYR A 35 1.21 -7.28 12.77
N ILE A 36 0.89 -6.20 12.05
CA ILE A 36 -0.51 -5.79 11.82
C ILE A 36 -1.28 -6.86 11.02
N PRO A 37 -0.78 -7.40 9.89
CA PRO A 37 -1.49 -8.45 9.16
C PRO A 37 -1.70 -9.72 9.99
N THR A 38 -0.72 -10.10 10.82
CA THR A 38 -0.84 -11.28 11.69
C THR A 38 -1.90 -11.06 12.76
N LEU A 39 -1.87 -9.91 13.45
CA LEU A 39 -2.86 -9.58 14.46
C LEU A 39 -4.28 -9.59 13.88
N LEU A 40 -4.47 -8.97 12.71
CA LEU A 40 -5.76 -8.95 12.01
C LEU A 40 -6.23 -10.34 11.62
N SER A 41 -5.33 -11.22 11.17
CA SER A 41 -5.69 -12.59 10.79
C SER A 41 -6.13 -13.44 11.98
N LEU A 42 -5.62 -13.17 13.17
CA LEU A 42 -5.97 -13.87 14.40
C LEU A 42 -7.24 -13.35 15.06
N THR A 43 -7.55 -12.06 14.90
CA THR A 43 -8.56 -11.39 15.73
C THR A 43 -9.72 -10.80 14.94
N GLU A 44 -9.50 -10.28 13.73
CA GLU A 44 -10.45 -9.40 13.04
C GLU A 44 -10.43 -9.61 11.51
N TRP A 45 -10.32 -10.85 11.03
CA TRP A 45 -10.14 -11.15 9.59
C TRP A 45 -11.25 -10.58 8.71
N THR A 46 -12.49 -10.58 9.19
CA THR A 46 -13.67 -10.07 8.45
C THR A 46 -13.61 -8.57 8.19
N ARG A 47 -12.79 -7.81 8.93
CA ARG A 47 -12.56 -6.37 8.75
C ARG A 47 -11.41 -6.08 7.77
N ASN A 48 -10.71 -7.11 7.28
CA ASN A 48 -9.63 -6.97 6.32
C ASN A 48 -10.15 -7.03 4.88
N ALA A 49 -9.89 -5.97 4.10
CA ALA A 49 -10.26 -5.93 2.69
C ALA A 49 -9.34 -6.78 1.78
N ASN A 50 -8.27 -7.36 2.33
CA ASN A 50 -7.22 -8.08 1.59
C ASN A 50 -6.60 -7.25 0.43
N ARG A 51 -6.56 -5.92 0.60
CA ARG A 51 -5.98 -4.96 -0.36
C ARG A 51 -5.53 -3.69 0.35
N THR A 52 -4.65 -2.94 -0.30
CA THR A 52 -4.22 -1.61 0.14
C THR A 52 -4.72 -0.54 -0.84
N LEU A 53 -4.74 0.73 -0.40
CA LEU A 53 -5.04 1.88 -1.26
C LEU A 53 -3.79 2.46 -1.94
N THR A 54 -2.61 1.86 -1.71
CA THR A 54 -1.33 2.33 -2.21
C THR A 54 -0.78 1.37 -3.25
N PHE A 55 -0.60 1.85 -4.48
CA PHE A 55 0.11 1.11 -5.50
C PHE A 55 1.60 1.06 -5.19
N ALA A 56 2.19 -0.14 -5.27
CA ALA A 56 3.62 -0.37 -5.26
C ALA A 56 3.94 -1.40 -6.35
N ASP A 57 4.85 -1.05 -7.27
CA ASP A 57 5.18 -1.91 -8.41
C ASP A 57 6.24 -2.94 -8.04
N TRP A 58 5.79 -4.17 -7.80
CA TRP A 58 6.63 -5.32 -7.47
C TRP A 58 6.94 -6.23 -8.67
N ARG A 59 6.59 -5.82 -9.90
CA ARG A 59 6.75 -6.67 -11.10
C ARG A 59 8.20 -7.06 -11.38
N MET A 60 9.16 -6.24 -10.94
CA MET A 60 10.59 -6.51 -11.08
C MET A 60 11.14 -7.54 -10.09
N GLY A 61 10.36 -7.90 -9.05
CA GLY A 61 10.84 -8.73 -7.94
C GLY A 61 11.84 -8.01 -7.02
N GLY A 62 12.34 -8.73 -6.02
CA GLY A 62 13.28 -8.21 -5.02
C GLY A 62 12.63 -7.71 -3.73
N VAL A 63 13.44 -7.11 -2.85
CA VAL A 63 13.02 -6.65 -1.50
C VAL A 63 12.42 -5.25 -1.48
N HIS A 64 12.44 -4.54 -2.62
CA HIS A 64 11.88 -3.19 -2.76
C HIS A 64 11.11 -3.05 -4.07
N PRO A 65 10.02 -2.26 -4.10
CA PRO A 65 9.29 -1.99 -5.33
C PRO A 65 10.13 -1.13 -6.28
N ARG A 66 9.79 -1.16 -7.57
CA ARG A 66 10.37 -0.30 -8.62
C ARG A 66 10.30 1.17 -8.20
N THR A 67 11.38 1.88 -8.49
CA THR A 67 11.41 3.35 -8.39
C THR A 67 11.19 3.95 -9.78
N TYR A 68 10.20 4.82 -9.92
CA TYR A 68 9.93 5.58 -11.15
C TYR A 68 10.68 6.92 -11.12
N GLY A 69 11.46 7.19 -12.16
CA GLY A 69 12.16 8.46 -12.36
C GLY A 69 11.35 9.45 -13.21
N ARG A 70 11.97 10.59 -13.55
CA ARG A 70 11.37 11.60 -14.43
C ARG A 70 10.78 11.02 -15.72
N ASP A 71 11.54 10.17 -16.40
CA ASP A 71 11.17 9.64 -17.73
C ASP A 71 10.06 8.59 -17.69
N ASP A 72 9.80 8.02 -16.52
CA ASP A 72 8.70 7.08 -16.30
C ASP A 72 7.35 7.80 -16.14
N VAL A 73 7.35 9.05 -15.66
CA VAL A 73 6.12 9.78 -15.33
C VAL A 73 5.45 10.32 -16.60
N LYS A 74 4.48 9.55 -17.10
CA LYS A 74 3.63 9.88 -18.24
C LYS A 74 2.15 9.67 -17.91
N GLU A 75 1.25 10.24 -18.71
CA GLU A 75 -0.20 10.10 -18.49
C GLU A 75 -0.63 8.63 -18.46
N GLU A 76 0.00 7.79 -19.28
CA GLU A 76 -0.27 6.35 -19.37
C GLU A 76 0.02 5.65 -18.05
N LEU A 77 1.15 5.97 -17.41
CA LEU A 77 1.52 5.40 -16.11
C LEU A 77 0.45 5.74 -15.05
N ILE A 78 0.00 7.00 -15.00
CA ILE A 78 -0.99 7.42 -14.00
C ILE A 78 -2.35 6.76 -14.27
N ARG A 79 -2.76 6.64 -15.53
CA ARG A 79 -3.99 5.92 -15.91
C ARG A 79 -3.90 4.43 -15.59
N GLU A 80 -2.77 3.78 -15.86
CA GLU A 80 -2.50 2.38 -15.52
C GLU A 80 -2.64 2.15 -14.01
N ILE A 81 -1.99 2.98 -13.20
CA ILE A 81 -2.06 2.91 -11.74
C ILE A 81 -3.51 3.06 -11.29
N ARG A 82 -4.22 4.12 -11.73
CA ARG A 82 -5.63 4.34 -11.34
C ARG A 82 -6.53 3.16 -11.71
N GLY A 83 -6.32 2.58 -12.89
CA GLY A 83 -7.07 1.42 -13.40
C GLY A 83 -6.67 0.07 -12.79
N GLY A 84 -5.80 0.04 -11.77
CA GLY A 84 -5.47 -1.17 -11.03
C GLY A 84 -4.26 -1.93 -11.52
N ALA A 85 -3.57 -1.45 -12.55
CA ALA A 85 -2.37 -2.09 -13.11
C ALA A 85 -2.56 -3.60 -13.35
N GLY A 86 -3.72 -3.97 -13.91
CA GLY A 86 -4.10 -5.36 -14.19
C GLY A 86 -4.66 -6.15 -13.00
N LYS A 87 -4.82 -5.54 -11.81
CA LYS A 87 -5.47 -6.17 -10.66
C LYS A 87 -6.95 -5.81 -10.57
N ASN A 88 -7.78 -6.80 -10.26
CA ASN A 88 -9.17 -6.55 -9.90
C ASN A 88 -9.21 -5.85 -8.52
N CYS A 89 -9.84 -4.67 -8.46
CA CYS A 89 -10.00 -3.89 -7.23
C CYS A 89 -11.46 -3.77 -6.78
N THR A 90 -12.33 -4.64 -7.27
CA THR A 90 -13.72 -4.75 -6.81
C THR A 90 -13.73 -5.09 -5.32
N TYR A 91 -14.55 -4.38 -4.55
CA TYR A 91 -14.74 -4.64 -3.13
C TYR A 91 -16.23 -4.52 -2.80
N ASN A 92 -16.79 -5.50 -2.08
CA ASN A 92 -18.21 -5.58 -1.71
C ASN A 92 -19.16 -5.31 -2.89
N ASP A 93 -18.93 -5.97 -4.04
CA ASP A 93 -19.73 -5.87 -5.28
C ASP A 93 -19.80 -4.47 -5.93
N GLY A 94 -19.04 -3.50 -5.42
CA GLY A 94 -18.88 -2.16 -5.99
C GLY A 94 -17.63 -2.07 -6.86
N ALA A 95 -17.81 -1.99 -8.19
CA ALA A 95 -16.72 -1.66 -9.10
C ALA A 95 -16.54 -0.13 -9.17
N ASN A 96 -15.72 0.42 -8.28
CA ASN A 96 -15.19 1.76 -8.47
C ASN A 96 -13.94 1.63 -9.34
N GLY A 97 -13.95 2.15 -10.57
CA GLY A 97 -12.83 2.08 -11.52
C GLY A 97 -11.53 2.78 -11.08
N ILE A 98 -11.40 3.08 -9.78
CA ILE A 98 -10.22 3.64 -9.14
C ILE A 98 -9.73 2.63 -8.10
N CYS A 99 -8.60 2.00 -8.40
CA CYS A 99 -8.05 0.94 -7.56
C CYS A 99 -7.06 1.46 -6.51
N TYR A 100 -6.46 2.63 -6.69
CA TYR A 100 -5.45 3.16 -5.78
C TYR A 100 -5.62 4.67 -5.63
N LEU A 101 -5.40 5.16 -4.41
CA LEU A 101 -5.43 6.59 -4.08
C LEU A 101 -4.00 7.15 -3.94
N PHE A 102 -3.05 6.28 -3.62
CA PHE A 102 -1.64 6.62 -3.44
C PHE A 102 -0.77 5.71 -4.31
N ALA A 103 0.45 6.15 -4.61
CA ALA A 103 1.42 5.34 -5.32
C ALA A 103 2.85 5.60 -4.82
N ARG A 104 3.68 4.56 -4.87
CA ARG A 104 5.13 4.59 -4.59
C ARG A 104 5.85 3.57 -5.49
N LYS A 105 7.14 3.67 -5.75
CA LYS A 105 8.14 4.62 -5.26
C LYS A 105 8.54 5.57 -6.39
N PHE A 106 8.60 6.86 -6.13
CA PHE A 106 9.02 7.86 -7.11
C PHE A 106 10.36 8.46 -6.66
N ALA A 107 11.28 8.66 -7.60
CA ALA A 107 12.53 9.34 -7.34
C ALA A 107 12.28 10.87 -7.22
N PRO A 108 13.21 11.63 -6.60
CA PRO A 108 13.02 13.07 -6.40
C PRO A 108 12.78 13.88 -7.70
N ASP A 109 13.39 13.44 -8.81
CA ASP A 109 13.28 14.06 -10.13
C ASP A 109 11.91 13.83 -10.81
N ALA A 110 11.09 12.91 -10.28
CA ALA A 110 9.73 12.65 -10.75
C ALA A 110 8.70 13.70 -10.27
N LEU A 111 9.04 14.52 -9.28
CA LEU A 111 8.10 15.47 -8.65
C LEU A 111 7.51 16.47 -9.64
N GLU A 112 8.35 17.14 -10.42
CA GLU A 112 7.91 18.18 -11.35
C GLU A 112 6.98 17.61 -12.45
N PRO A 113 7.32 16.49 -13.14
CA PRO A 113 6.39 15.81 -14.03
C PRO A 113 5.05 15.42 -13.38
N LEU A 114 5.07 14.90 -12.15
CA LEU A 114 3.85 14.51 -11.43
C LEU A 114 2.92 15.71 -11.20
N LEU A 115 3.48 16.84 -10.75
CA LEU A 115 2.72 18.07 -10.54
C LEU A 115 2.16 18.64 -11.85
N SER A 116 2.95 18.59 -12.93
CA SER A 116 2.53 19.04 -14.26
C SER A 116 1.37 18.21 -14.84
N LEU A 117 1.37 16.90 -14.59
CA LEU A 117 0.30 16.00 -15.05
C LEU A 117 -0.95 16.04 -14.19
N ALA A 118 -0.84 16.35 -12.89
CA ALA A 118 -1.94 16.24 -11.94
C ALA A 118 -3.25 16.90 -12.41
N PRO A 119 -3.28 18.15 -12.94
CA PRO A 119 -4.52 18.76 -13.40
C PRO A 119 -5.19 17.98 -14.54
N LYS A 120 -4.39 17.44 -15.47
CA LYS A 120 -4.87 16.71 -16.65
C LYS A 120 -5.48 15.36 -16.32
N VAL A 121 -4.87 14.62 -15.40
CA VAL A 121 -5.25 13.23 -15.08
C VAL A 121 -6.13 13.10 -13.84
N MET A 122 -6.16 14.12 -12.98
CA MET A 122 -6.96 14.13 -11.75
C MET A 122 -8.25 14.95 -11.89
N GLY A 123 -8.37 15.81 -12.90
CA GLY A 123 -9.61 16.57 -13.18
C GLY A 123 -9.82 17.78 -12.27
N PHE A 124 -8.77 18.26 -11.62
CA PHE A 124 -8.77 19.51 -10.85
C PHE A 124 -7.85 20.50 -11.58
N GLY A 125 -8.41 21.29 -12.50
CA GLY A 125 -7.67 22.23 -13.35
C GLY A 125 -8.60 23.19 -14.06
#